data_AF-A0A151BZT6-F1
#
_entry.id   AF-A0A151BZT6-F1
#
_cell.length_a   1.000
_cell.length_b   1.000
_cell.length_c   1.000
_cell.angle_alpha   90.00
_cell.angle_beta   90.00
_cell.angle_gamma   90.00
#
_symmetry.space_group_name_H-M   'P 1'
#
loop_
_entity.id
_entity.type
_entity.pdbx_description
1 polymer ?
#
loop_
_entity_poly.entity_id
_entity_poly.type
_entity_poly.pdbx_seq_one_letter_code
_entity_poly.pdbx_strand_id
1 'polypeptide(L)'
;MDERLLPQLSIIGSYSIEWWEFSLLTAGDTVDPTIQRRVSEADLGLLLLSPGYFSSSYIMTKELPQLIERNLFVPVALRPFPHLDGGRTLGGLEKAWVIYGPNQRCYNELSGQAAKDRFALTVSNEVLRRLNGDGGWRSL
;
A
#
# COMPACT_ATOMS: atom_id res chain seq x y z
N MET A 1 -8.25 -7.99 -0.70
CA MET A 1 -8.03 -7.05 0.42
C MET A 1 -8.95 -5.85 0.19
N ASP A 2 -9.05 -5.43 -1.06
CA ASP A 2 -9.69 -4.22 -1.55
C ASP A 2 -11.20 -4.19 -1.26
N GLU A 3 -11.90 -5.33 -1.38
CA GLU A 3 -13.32 -5.47 -0.98
C GLU A 3 -13.61 -5.08 0.48
N ARG A 4 -12.62 -5.19 1.38
CA ARG A 4 -12.76 -4.80 2.79
C ARG A 4 -12.28 -3.38 3.05
N LEU A 5 -11.40 -2.86 2.20
CA LEU A 5 -10.79 -1.55 2.34
C LEU A 5 -11.70 -0.45 1.82
N LEU A 6 -12.21 -0.60 0.60
CA LEU A 6 -13.00 0.44 -0.08
C LEU A 6 -14.25 0.87 0.70
N PRO A 7 -15.05 -0.03 1.31
CA PRO A 7 -16.21 0.39 2.11
C PRO A 7 -15.84 1.20 3.35
N GLN A 8 -14.68 0.97 3.94
CA GLN A 8 -14.25 1.66 5.16
C GLN A 8 -13.71 3.06 4.84
N LEU A 9 -13.03 3.16 3.71
CA LEU A 9 -12.52 4.40 3.15
C LEU A 9 -13.65 5.34 2.70
N SER A 10 -14.73 4.81 2.13
CA SER A 10 -15.87 5.61 1.65
C SER A 10 -16.79 6.16 2.76
N ILE A 11 -16.75 5.57 3.96
CA ILE A 11 -17.54 6.05 5.11
C ILE A 11 -17.06 7.43 5.59
N ILE A 12 -15.81 7.78 5.32
CA ILE A 12 -15.20 9.03 5.79
C ILE A 12 -15.42 10.07 4.70
N GLY A 13 -16.58 10.72 4.76
CA GLY A 13 -17.18 11.60 3.74
C GLY A 13 -16.41 12.86 3.34
N SER A 14 -15.13 12.96 3.67
CA SER A 14 -14.25 14.07 3.30
C SER A 14 -13.44 13.81 2.02
N TYR A 15 -13.43 12.58 1.50
CA TYR A 15 -12.61 12.19 0.35
C TYR A 15 -13.43 11.48 -0.75
N SER A 16 -13.17 11.84 -2.01
CA SER A 16 -13.54 11.03 -3.18
C SER A 16 -12.44 10.01 -3.43
N ILE A 17 -12.78 8.72 -3.46
CA ILE A 17 -11.78 7.65 -3.52
C ILE A 17 -11.90 6.94 -4.85
N GLU A 18 -10.87 7.12 -5.67
CA GLU A 18 -10.68 6.38 -6.91
C GLU A 18 -9.59 5.34 -6.69
N TRP A 19 -9.89 4.09 -7.06
CA TRP A 19 -8.95 2.99 -6.95
C TRP A 19 -8.42 2.61 -8.33
N TRP A 20 -7.10 2.48 -8.45
CA TRP A 20 -6.48 1.98 -9.65
C TRP A 20 -5.48 0.86 -9.32
N GLU A 21 -5.53 -0.21 -10.10
CA GLU A 21 -4.54 -1.28 -10.08
C GLU A 21 -4.32 -1.83 -11.49
N PHE A 22 -3.18 -2.50 -11.71
CA PHE A 22 -2.78 -3.05 -13.01
C PHE A 22 -3.85 -3.97 -13.65
N SER A 23 -4.63 -4.69 -12.83
CA SER A 23 -5.68 -5.60 -13.30
C SER A 23 -6.79 -4.91 -14.08
N LEU A 24 -6.92 -3.58 -13.95
CA LEU A 24 -7.93 -2.76 -14.64
C LEU A 24 -7.51 -2.38 -16.06
N LEU A 25 -6.28 -2.69 -16.50
CA LEU A 25 -5.87 -2.52 -17.88
C LEU A 25 -6.59 -3.52 -18.79
N THR A 26 -6.93 -3.06 -19.98
CA THR A 26 -7.63 -3.83 -21.01
C THR A 26 -6.73 -4.08 -22.23
N ALA A 27 -7.12 -5.04 -23.07
CA ALA A 27 -6.38 -5.35 -24.29
C ALA A 27 -6.33 -4.13 -25.22
N GLY A 28 -5.13 -3.71 -25.59
CA GLY A 28 -4.89 -2.50 -26.41
C GLY A 28 -4.33 -1.32 -25.62
N ASP A 29 -4.35 -1.36 -24.29
CA ASP A 29 -3.75 -0.30 -23.47
C ASP A 29 -2.22 -0.29 -23.59
N THR A 30 -1.65 0.91 -23.68
CA THR A 30 -0.21 1.12 -23.55
C THR A 30 0.18 1.04 -22.08
N VAL A 31 0.67 -0.14 -21.69
CA VAL A 31 0.95 -0.53 -20.30
C VAL A 31 1.83 0.50 -19.56
N ASP A 32 3.05 0.75 -20.05
CA ASP A 32 4.02 1.59 -19.34
C ASP A 32 3.55 3.05 -19.19
N PRO A 33 3.15 3.76 -20.27
CA PRO A 33 2.62 5.13 -20.14
C PRO A 33 1.41 5.23 -19.20
N THR A 34 0.55 4.21 -19.20
CA THR A 34 -0.64 4.20 -18.34
C THR A 34 -0.26 4.05 -16.87
N ILE A 35 0.62 3.10 -16.53
CA ILE A 35 1.07 2.92 -15.14
C ILE A 35 1.79 4.18 -14.65
N GLN A 36 2.73 4.70 -15.44
CA GLN A 36 3.51 5.88 -15.05
C GLN A 36 2.60 7.11 -14.80
N ARG A 37 1.60 7.32 -15.65
CA ARG A 37 0.59 8.37 -15.45
C ARG A 37 -0.21 8.15 -14.16
N ARG A 38 -0.65 6.93 -13.89
CA ARG A 38 -1.43 6.63 -12.68
C ARG A 38 -0.63 6.81 -11.41
N VAL A 39 0.65 6.41 -11.41
CA VAL A 39 1.56 6.65 -10.29
C VAL A 39 1.78 8.14 -10.08
N SER A 40 1.96 8.94 -11.14
CA SER A 40 2.17 10.38 -11.01
C SER A 40 0.93 11.15 -10.55
N GLU A 41 -0.26 10.74 -11.00
CA GLU A 41 -1.55 11.34 -10.63
C GLU A 41 -2.01 10.94 -9.22
N ALA A 42 -1.59 9.78 -8.71
CA ALA A 42 -2.07 9.27 -7.42
C ALA A 42 -1.69 10.16 -6.24
N ASP A 43 -2.65 10.40 -5.34
CA ASP A 43 -2.42 11.09 -4.06
C ASP A 43 -1.67 10.21 -3.06
N LEU A 44 -1.82 8.89 -3.16
CA LEU A 44 -1.20 7.91 -2.26
C LEU A 44 -1.03 6.55 -2.95
N GLY A 45 0.15 5.94 -2.80
CA GLY A 45 0.39 4.55 -3.16
C GLY A 45 0.16 3.59 -1.98
N LEU A 46 -0.76 2.62 -2.11
CA LEU A 46 -0.88 1.52 -1.16
C LEU A 46 0.03 0.35 -1.57
N LEU A 47 1.17 0.18 -0.88
CA LEU A 47 2.15 -0.83 -1.24
C LEU A 47 1.82 -2.18 -0.59
N LEU A 48 1.25 -3.09 -1.37
CA LEU A 48 0.88 -4.43 -0.92
C LEU A 48 2.10 -5.37 -0.95
N LEU A 49 2.89 -5.34 0.13
CA LEU A 49 4.16 -6.05 0.23
C LEU A 49 3.95 -7.57 0.25
N SER A 50 4.61 -8.23 -0.70
CA SER A 50 4.59 -9.66 -0.91
C SER A 50 5.83 -10.09 -1.69
N PRO A 51 6.16 -11.39 -1.79
CA PRO A 51 7.26 -11.84 -2.65
C PRO A 51 7.12 -11.38 -4.11
N GLY A 52 5.88 -11.36 -4.63
CA GLY A 52 5.58 -10.88 -5.99
C GLY A 52 5.94 -9.41 -6.19
N TYR A 53 5.61 -8.56 -5.20
CA TYR A 53 5.96 -7.14 -5.20
C TYR A 53 7.47 -6.94 -5.35
N PHE A 54 8.26 -7.60 -4.52
CA PHE A 54 9.73 -7.46 -4.54
C PHE A 54 10.41 -8.15 -5.73
N SER A 55 9.75 -9.13 -6.36
CA SER A 55 10.25 -9.77 -7.59
C SER A 55 9.99 -8.97 -8.86
N SER A 56 9.07 -8.00 -8.83
CA SER A 56 8.74 -7.19 -10.00
C SER A 56 9.80 -6.13 -10.24
N SER A 57 10.63 -6.32 -11.27
CA SER A 57 11.61 -5.31 -11.68
C SER A 57 10.93 -3.99 -12.06
N TYR A 58 9.73 -4.05 -12.63
CA TYR A 58 8.96 -2.86 -13.00
C TYR A 58 8.60 -2.04 -11.75
N ILE A 59 8.02 -2.67 -10.72
CA ILE A 59 7.71 -1.97 -9.46
C ILE A 59 8.98 -1.38 -8.85
N MET A 60 10.05 -2.18 -8.75
CA MET A 60 11.27 -1.78 -8.05
C MET A 60 12.06 -0.67 -8.77
N THR A 61 11.96 -0.57 -10.10
CA THR A 61 12.77 0.38 -10.89
C THR A 61 11.98 1.55 -11.47
N LYS A 62 10.65 1.45 -11.54
CA LYS A 62 9.79 2.46 -12.16
C LYS A 62 8.81 3.08 -11.16
N GLU A 63 8.03 2.27 -10.46
CA GLU A 63 6.94 2.77 -9.60
C GLU A 63 7.45 3.23 -8.22
N LEU A 64 8.16 2.34 -7.52
CA LEU A 64 8.60 2.57 -6.15
C LEU A 64 9.49 3.81 -5.98
N PRO A 65 10.47 4.10 -6.87
CA PRO A 65 11.28 5.30 -6.75
C PRO A 65 10.47 6.59 -6.72
N GLN A 66 9.42 6.70 -7.56
CA GLN A 66 8.55 7.89 -7.61
C GLN A 66 7.73 8.06 -6.33
N LEU A 67 7.23 6.95 -5.79
CA LEU A 67 6.46 6.97 -4.54
C LEU A 67 7.32 7.34 -3.33
N ILE A 68 8.57 6.88 -3.30
CA ILE A 68 9.54 7.23 -2.26
C ILE A 68 9.94 8.70 -2.34
N GLU A 69 10.26 9.21 -3.53
CA GLU A 69 10.64 10.61 -3.73
C GLU A 69 9.55 11.57 -3.26
N ARG A 70 8.29 11.21 -3.52
CA ARG A 70 7.12 11.99 -3.09
C ARG A 70 6.73 11.76 -1.63
N ASN A 71 7.23 10.71 -0.99
CA ASN A 71 6.86 10.27 0.36
C ASN A 71 5.34 10.01 0.53
N LEU A 72 4.66 9.61 -0.55
CA LEU A 72 3.21 9.41 -0.62
C LEU A 72 2.88 7.93 -0.74
N PHE A 73 3.16 7.16 0.32
CA PHE A 73 2.85 5.73 0.33
C PHE A 73 2.52 5.20 1.72
N VAL A 74 1.76 4.10 1.74
CA VAL A 74 1.47 3.30 2.94
C VAL A 74 1.85 1.84 2.65
N PRO A 75 2.90 1.30 3.29
CA PRO A 75 3.30 -0.07 3.09
C PRO A 75 2.55 -1.04 4.01
N VAL A 76 2.05 -2.12 3.44
CA VAL A 76 1.18 -3.10 4.09
C VAL A 76 1.71 -4.51 3.87
N ALA A 77 1.91 -5.27 4.94
CA ALA A 77 2.36 -6.65 4.86
C ALA A 77 1.22 -7.58 4.39
N LEU A 78 1.16 -7.85 3.09
CA LEU A 78 0.10 -8.68 2.50
C LEU A 78 0.40 -10.17 2.64
N ARG A 79 1.64 -10.58 2.33
CA ARG A 79 2.12 -11.97 2.43
C ARG A 79 3.53 -12.00 3.04
N PRO A 80 3.92 -13.08 3.73
CA PRO A 80 5.29 -13.23 4.20
C PRO A 80 6.28 -13.02 3.07
N PHE A 81 7.22 -12.12 3.29
CA PHE A 81 8.36 -11.87 2.41
C PHE A 81 9.63 -12.08 3.23
N PRO A 82 10.75 -12.47 2.59
CA PRO A 82 11.98 -12.77 3.31
C PRO A 82 12.39 -11.63 4.25
N HIS A 83 12.78 -11.97 5.48
CA HIS A 83 13.44 -11.03 6.39
C HIS A 83 14.73 -10.50 5.75
N LEU A 84 14.99 -9.21 5.95
CA LEU A 84 15.96 -8.40 5.20
C LEU A 84 17.39 -8.53 5.71
N ASP A 85 17.79 -9.69 6.18
CA ASP A 85 18.98 -9.79 7.02
C ASP A 85 20.26 -10.09 6.22
N GLY A 86 20.30 -9.84 4.89
CA GLY A 86 21.47 -10.28 4.12
C GLY A 86 21.63 -9.83 2.66
N GLY A 87 21.16 -8.63 2.27
CA GLY A 87 21.68 -7.98 1.05
C GLY A 87 20.70 -7.73 -0.10
N ARG A 88 19.38 -7.82 0.11
CA ARG A 88 18.39 -7.24 -0.83
C ARG A 88 17.90 -5.89 -0.31
N THR A 89 18.28 -4.82 -0.98
CA THR A 89 17.73 -3.48 -0.74
C THR A 89 16.23 -3.50 -1.04
N LEU A 90 15.37 -3.04 -0.12
CA LEU A 90 13.94 -2.90 -0.40
C LEU A 90 13.60 -1.63 -1.16
N GLY A 91 14.50 -1.23 -2.06
CA GLY A 91 14.39 0.00 -2.82
C GLY A 91 14.20 1.25 -1.95
N GLY A 92 14.55 1.25 -0.66
CA GLY A 92 14.34 2.35 0.29
C GLY A 92 13.23 2.11 1.33
N LEU A 93 12.43 1.04 1.21
CA LEU A 93 11.37 0.70 2.17
C LEU A 93 11.90 0.15 3.50
N GLU A 94 13.18 -0.22 3.58
CA GLU A 94 13.79 -0.71 4.83
C GLU A 94 13.75 0.32 5.98
N LYS A 95 13.51 1.59 5.67
CA LYS A 95 13.35 2.68 6.64
C LYS A 95 11.88 3.04 6.91
N ALA A 96 10.94 2.44 6.19
CA ALA A 96 9.53 2.73 6.32
C ALA A 96 8.88 1.84 7.41
N TRP A 97 7.96 2.42 8.18
CA TRP A 97 7.13 1.64 9.09
C TRP A 97 6.04 0.90 8.30
N VAL A 98 6.00 -0.43 8.43
CA VAL A 98 5.08 -1.31 7.70
C VAL A 98 3.92 -1.73 8.58
N ILE A 99 2.70 -1.70 8.04
CA ILE A 99 1.51 -2.20 8.73
C ILE A 99 1.51 -3.73 8.71
N TYR A 100 1.49 -4.32 9.90
CA TYR A 100 1.25 -5.74 10.12
C TYR A 100 -0.04 -5.97 10.92
N GLY A 101 -0.55 -7.19 10.86
CA GLY A 101 -1.61 -7.65 11.75
C GLY A 101 -1.07 -7.99 13.14
N PRO A 102 -1.96 -8.45 14.04
CA PRO A 102 -1.57 -8.89 15.38
C PRO A 102 -0.43 -9.90 15.35
N ASN A 103 0.52 -9.77 16.26
CA ASN A 103 1.73 -10.61 16.35
C ASN A 103 2.61 -10.56 15.08
N GLN A 104 2.71 -9.38 14.44
CA GLN A 104 3.50 -9.16 13.21
C GLN A 104 3.13 -10.08 12.03
N ARG A 105 1.88 -10.53 12.00
CA ARG A 105 1.40 -11.42 10.92
C ARG A 105 1.04 -10.63 9.68
N CYS A 106 1.33 -11.19 8.52
CA CYS A 106 0.86 -10.67 7.25
C CYS A 106 -0.66 -10.90 7.11
N TYR A 107 -1.31 -10.11 6.27
CA TYR A 107 -2.77 -10.19 6.06
C TYR A 107 -3.24 -11.60 5.69
N ASN A 108 -2.52 -12.30 4.81
CA ASN A 108 -2.88 -13.65 4.38
C ASN A 108 -2.77 -14.71 5.49
N GLU A 109 -2.02 -14.43 6.56
CA GLU A 109 -1.88 -15.34 7.70
C GLU A 109 -3.05 -15.18 8.69
N LEU A 110 -3.77 -14.06 8.66
CA LEU A 110 -4.87 -13.80 9.58
C LEU A 110 -6.01 -14.82 9.38
N SER A 111 -6.44 -15.43 10.48
CA SER A 111 -7.55 -16.38 10.52
C SER A 111 -8.86 -15.69 10.89
N GLY A 112 -9.91 -15.98 10.12
CA GLY A 112 -11.26 -15.46 10.35
C GLY A 112 -11.52 -14.06 9.78
N GLN A 113 -12.80 -13.78 9.49
CA GLN A 113 -13.23 -12.51 8.89
C GLN A 113 -12.93 -11.32 9.80
N ALA A 114 -13.27 -11.42 11.09
CA ALA A 114 -13.06 -10.33 12.05
C ALA A 114 -11.59 -9.88 12.20
N ALA A 115 -10.61 -10.77 11.98
CA ALA A 115 -9.20 -10.37 11.99
C ALA A 115 -8.82 -9.60 10.71
N LYS A 116 -9.33 -10.04 9.56
CA LYS A 116 -9.11 -9.39 8.26
C LYS A 116 -9.81 -8.03 8.17
N ASP A 117 -11.02 -7.91 8.72
CA ASP A 117 -11.77 -6.66 8.75
C ASP A 117 -11.10 -5.62 9.64
N ARG A 118 -10.60 -6.04 10.81
CA ARG A 118 -9.78 -5.18 11.69
C ARG A 118 -8.48 -4.74 11.03
N PHE A 119 -7.82 -5.64 10.31
CA PHE A 119 -6.62 -5.28 9.56
C PHE A 119 -6.93 -4.24 8.47
N ALA A 120 -8.00 -4.45 7.69
CA ALA A 120 -8.46 -3.46 6.72
C ALA A 120 -8.76 -2.12 7.38
N LEU A 121 -9.39 -2.11 8.57
CA LEU A 121 -9.69 -0.87 9.31
C LEU A 121 -8.41 -0.13 9.71
N THR A 122 -7.39 -0.84 10.19
CA THR A 122 -6.09 -0.25 10.48
C THR A 122 -5.47 0.38 9.23
N VAL A 123 -5.54 -0.31 8.08
CA VAL A 123 -5.02 0.23 6.81
C VAL A 123 -5.79 1.47 6.37
N SER A 124 -7.13 1.43 6.41
CA SER A 124 -7.99 2.57 6.06
C SER A 124 -7.70 3.80 6.91
N ASN A 125 -7.56 3.61 8.22
CA ASN A 125 -7.24 4.69 9.15
C ASN A 125 -5.85 5.28 8.87
N GLU A 126 -4.86 4.46 8.54
CA GLU A 126 -3.52 4.93 8.22
C GLU A 126 -3.46 5.69 6.89
N VAL A 127 -4.19 5.21 5.87
CA VAL A 127 -4.39 5.92 4.59
C VAL A 127 -4.94 7.32 4.84
N LEU A 128 -6.02 7.42 5.62
CA LEU A 128 -6.65 8.71 5.90
C LEU A 128 -5.78 9.61 6.76
N ARG A 129 -5.11 9.06 7.76
CA ARG A 129 -4.12 9.79 8.56
C ARG A 129 -3.03 10.39 7.67
N ARG A 130 -2.57 9.64 6.66
CA ARG A 130 -1.56 10.12 5.71
C ARG A 130 -2.11 11.21 4.79
N LEU A 131 -3.33 11.04 4.27
CA LEU A 131 -4.00 12.02 3.40
C LEU A 131 -4.32 13.34 4.14
N ASN A 132 -4.64 13.28 5.44
CA ASN A 132 -4.85 14.46 6.27
C ASN A 132 -3.54 15.19 6.64
N GLY A 133 -2.37 14.54 6.45
CA GLY A 133 -1.09 15.04 6.97
C GLY A 133 -0.93 14.88 8.49
N ASP A 134 -1.74 14.03 9.13
CA ASP A 134 -1.76 13.78 10.58
C ASP A 134 -0.54 12.92 11.01
N GLY A 135 0.65 13.49 10.90
CA GLY A 135 1.94 12.84 11.16
C GLY A 135 2.75 13.56 12.23
N GLY A 136 2.26 13.63 13.47
CA GLY A 136 3.00 14.24 14.56
C GLY A 136 2.10 14.72 15.69
N TRP A 137 2.61 14.58 16.92
CA TRP A 137 2.09 15.05 18.21
C TRP A 137 0.57 15.23 18.35
N ARG A 138 -0.06 14.39 19.18
CA ARG A 138 -1.36 14.75 19.77
C ARG A 138 -1.13 15.85 20.80
N SER A 139 -1.76 17.00 20.61
CA SER A 139 -1.94 17.96 21.71
C SER A 139 -2.81 17.32 22.78
N LEU A 140 -2.26 17.22 23.99
CA LEU A 140 -3.00 16.82 25.20
C LEU A 140 -3.82 17.98 25.72
#